data_AF-A0A9D5LV11-F1
#
_entry.id   AF-A0A9D5LV11-F1
#
_cell.length_a   1.000
_cell.length_b   1.000
_cell.length_c   1.000
_cell.angle_alpha   90.00
_cell.angle_beta   90.00
_cell.angle_gamma   90.00
#
_symmetry.space_group_name_H-M   'P 1'
#
loop_
_entity.id
_entity.type
_entity.pdbx_description
1 polymer ?
#
loop_
_entity_poly.entity_id
_entity_poly.type
_entity_poly.pdbx_seq_one_letter_code
_entity_poly.pdbx_strand_id
1 'polypeptide(L)' 'YRTIQDYPIRGRATYLHVRKRKWLNKATGEIFSYEWDVSEFDGTRLNAEFVAFLKEGD' A
#
# COMPACT_ATOMS: atom_id res chain seq x y z
N TYR A 1 -4.56 -0.66 -11.50
CA TYR A 1 -3.66 0.50 -11.38
C TYR A 1 -4.20 1.32 -10.24
N ARG A 2 -3.39 1.60 -9.22
CA ARG A 2 -3.83 2.31 -8.00
C ARG A 2 -2.87 3.47 -7.78
N THR A 3 -3.40 4.65 -7.47
CA THR A 3 -2.60 5.78 -7.02
C THR A 3 -2.75 5.90 -5.51
N ILE A 4 -1.64 5.96 -4.79
CA ILE A 4 -1.60 6.12 -3.33
C ILE A 4 -1.01 7.50 -3.05
N GLN A 5 -1.68 8.28 -2.20
CA GLN A 5 -1.12 9.52 -1.68
C GLN A 5 -0.27 9.18 -0.45
N ASP A 6 0.98 9.61 -0.45
CA ASP A 6 1.92 9.37 0.65
C ASP A 6 2.28 10.70 1.35
N TYR A 7 3.11 10.63 2.38
CA TYR A 7 3.58 11.78 3.12
C TYR A 7 4.26 12.79 2.19
N PRO A 8 4.03 14.11 2.38
CA PRO A 8 4.65 15.13 1.54
C PRO A 8 6.19 15.07 1.63
N ILE A 9 6.86 14.83 0.51
CA ILE A 9 8.31 14.91 0.43
C ILE A 9 8.70 16.36 0.12
N ARG A 10 9.46 16.99 1.02
CA ARG A 10 9.93 18.39 0.89
C ARG A 10 8.80 19.40 0.66
N GLY A 11 7.67 19.21 1.36
CA GLY A 11 6.50 20.09 1.28
C GLY A 11 5.69 19.98 -0.01
N ARG A 12 5.93 18.95 -0.84
CA ARG A 12 5.16 18.70 -2.08
C ARG A 12 4.33 17.43 -1.94
N ALA A 13 3.11 17.46 -2.46
CA ALA A 13 2.26 16.29 -2.52
C ALA A 13 2.95 15.17 -3.30
N THR A 14 2.96 13.96 -2.73
CA THR A 14 3.63 12.79 -3.29
C THR A 14 2.58 11.73 -3.62
N TYR A 15 2.62 11.24 -4.86
CA TYR A 15 1.67 10.24 -5.36
C TYR A 15 2.45 9.05 -5.93
N LEU A 16 2.22 7.86 -5.38
CA LEU A 16 2.76 6.62 -5.91
C LEU A 16 1.77 6.00 -6.89
N HIS A 17 2.18 5.86 -8.14
CA HIS A 17 1.42 5.16 -9.18
C HIS A 17 1.81 3.69 -9.21
N VAL A 18 1.01 2.85 -8.57
CA VAL A 18 1.32 1.43 -8.39
C VAL A 18 0.59 0.58 -9.43
N ARG A 19 1.37 -0.26 -10.13
CA ARG A 19 0.85 -1.27 -11.05
C ARG A 19 1.05 -2.66 -10.45
N LYS A 20 -0.05 -3.40 -10.26
CA LYS A 20 -0.01 -4.80 -9.80
C LYS A 20 0.67 -5.66 -10.88
N ARG A 21 1.60 -6.51 -10.45
CA ARG A 21 2.11 -7.59 -11.30
C ARG A 21 1.16 -8.77 -11.24
N LYS A 22 0.84 -9.30 -12.42
CA LYS A 22 0.09 -10.54 -12.60
C LYS A 22 1.07 -11.66 -12.90
N TRP A 23 0.90 -12.80 -12.25
CA TRP A 23 1.73 -13.98 -12.41
C TRP A 23 0.90 -15.10 -13.02
N LEU A 24 1.49 -15.83 -13.95
CA LEU A 24 0.89 -17.02 -14.54
C LEU A 24 1.42 -18.25 -13.81
N ASN A 25 0.52 -19.02 -13.20
CA ASN A 25 0.83 -20.36 -12.73
C ASN A 25 0.96 -21.27 -13.94
N LYS A 26 2.16 -21.82 -14.20
CA LYS A 26 2.41 -22.68 -15.36
C LYS A 26 1.74 -24.05 -15.26
N ALA A 27 1.41 -24.52 -14.06
CA ALA A 27 0.78 -25.82 -13.85
C ALA A 27 -0.74 -25.76 -14.04
N THR A 28 -1.40 -24.70 -13.54
CA THR A 28 -2.86 -24.54 -13.64
C THR A 28 -3.30 -23.64 -14.80
N GLY A 29 -2.39 -22.85 -15.36
CA GLY A 29 -2.70 -21.83 -16.38
C GLY A 29 -3.38 -20.58 -15.82
N GLU A 30 -3.56 -20.50 -14.50
CA GLU A 30 -4.28 -19.40 -13.86
C GLU A 30 -3.40 -18.17 -13.67
N ILE A 31 -4.00 -17.00 -13.86
CA ILE A 31 -3.36 -15.73 -13.55
C ILE A 31 -3.75 -15.33 -12.13
N PHE A 32 -2.75 -15.16 -11.26
CA PHE A 32 -2.96 -14.66 -9.91
C PHE A 32 -2.16 -13.38 -9.67
N SER A 33 -2.61 -12.61 -8.69
CA SER A 33 -1.89 -11.44 -8.20
C SER A 33 -2.16 -11.31 -6.72
N TYR A 34 -1.14 -10.92 -5.95
CA TYR A 34 -1.32 -10.66 -4.54
C TYR A 34 -2.11 -9.38 -4.32
N GLU A 35 -3.04 -9.45 -3.36
CA GLU A 35 -3.74 -8.29 -2.87
C GLU A 35 -2.83 -7.56 -1.88
N TRP A 36 -2.76 -6.24 -1.99
CA TRP A 36 -2.07 -5.43 -0.99
C TRP A 36 -3.13 -5.05 0.03
N ASP A 37 -2.93 -5.47 1.28
CA ASP A 37 -3.68 -4.91 2.37
C ASP A 37 -3.11 -3.53 2.68
N VAL A 38 -3.70 -2.50 2.08
CA VAL A 38 -3.39 -1.10 2.38
C VAL A 38 -4.41 -0.63 3.41
N SER A 39 -4.48 -1.33 4.54
CA SER A 39 -5.40 -1.02 5.63
C SER A 39 -5.08 0.37 6.17
N GLU A 40 -5.86 1.35 5.74
CA GLU A 40 -5.92 2.67 6.34
C GLU A 40 -6.42 2.47 7.78
N PHE A 41 -5.66 2.97 8.77
CA PHE A 41 -6.12 2.92 10.15
C PHE A 41 -7.31 3.87 10.29
N ASP A 42 -8.40 3.41 10.92
CA ASP A 42 -9.67 4.12 10.97
C ASP A 42 -9.48 5.59 11.41
N GLY A 43 -9.97 6.52 10.58
CA GLY A 43 -9.79 7.96 10.77
C GLY A 43 -8.45 8.57 10.33
N THR A 44 -7.50 7.80 9.81
CA THR A 44 -6.21 8.30 9.32
C THR A 44 -5.87 7.81 7.92
N ARG A 45 -5.15 8.64 7.15
CA ARG A 45 -4.55 8.24 5.86
C ARG A 45 -3.26 7.43 6.01
N LEU A 46 -2.95 6.98 7.22
CA LEU A 46 -1.73 6.25 7.56
C LEU A 46 -2.03 4.75 7.58
N ASN A 47 -1.07 3.93 7.16
CA ASN A 47 -1.18 2.49 7.31
C ASN A 47 -1.15 2.09 8.80
N ALA A 48 -1.85 1.01 9.13
CA ALA A 48 -1.93 0.49 10.49
C ALA A 48 -0.55 0.25 11.15
N GLU A 49 0.42 -0.28 10.41
CA GLU A 49 1.77 -0.53 10.93
C GLU A 49 2.51 0.75 11.32
N PHE A 50 2.36 1.84 10.56
CA PHE A 50 3.02 3.11 10.88
C PHE A 50 2.35 3.82 12.07
N VAL A 51 1.02 3.72 12.19
CA VAL A 51 0.30 4.19 13.38
C VAL A 51 0.74 3.40 14.62
N ALA A 52 0.91 2.08 14.50
CA ALA A 52 1.41 1.24 15.58
C ALA A 52 2.83 1.65 16.01
N PHE A 53 3.74 1.84 15.05
CA PHE A 53 5.11 2.31 15.31
C PHE A 53 5.15 3.62 16.10
N LEU A 54 4.31 4.61 15.74
CA LEU A 54 4.26 5.89 16.44
C LEU A 54 3.69 5.77 17.86
N LYS A 55 2.81 4.81 18.12
CA LYS A 55 2.19 4.59 19.44
C LYS A 55 3.06 3.77 20.39
N GLU A 56 4.00 2.98 19.88
CA GLU A 56 4.86 2.11 20.71
C GLU A 56 5.97 2.88 21.44
N GLY A 57 6.19 4.15 21.06
CA GLY A 57 7.17 5.05 21.69
C GLY A 57 6.63 5.94 22.83
N ASP A 58 5.34 5.84 23.16
CA ASP A 58 4.69 6.53 24.28
C ASP A 58 4.60 5.64 25.54
#